data_AF-A0A562ILD4-F1
#
_entry.id   AF-A0A562ILD4-F1
#
_cell.length_a   1.000
_cell.length_b   1.000
_cell.length_c   1.000
_cell.angle_alpha   90.00
_cell.angle_beta   90.00
_cell.angle_gamma   90.00
#
_symmetry.space_group_name_H-M   'P 1'
#
loop_
_entity.id
_entity.type
_entity.pdbx_description
1 polymer ?
#
loop_
_entity_poly.entity_id
_entity_poly.type
_entity_poly.pdbx_seq_one_letter_code
_entity_poly.pdbx_strand_id
1 'polypeptide(L)'
;MSTRAGAWPGRLVVVRLGVVLLGVLATLLVAGPAVAHVGGGAAGSDFDGRVTSVSPAPSGVSVRVLEFGDALEVVNETGTELTVPGYTDEPYLRIGPDGVWRNALSPATYLNLDRYGLTRVPDDVDVTAPPRWEQVSTEPAYVWHDHRTHWMTEDLLPPTVAADPTRAHTVAEWTVPMAYGGTPLTVSGVLTWSPPPPAWLVWPVYALLLGATVLAGWRARTPRPLGFALGLGALAALAHALTTPEPPVTVGSWPGALVSALLPALLAVLVAAIGVRAALRGRGCSPG
;
A
#
# COMPACT_ATOMS: atom_id res chain seq x y z
N MET A 1 40.27 20.49 -51.47
CA MET A 1 39.88 19.25 -50.77
C MET A 1 39.93 19.46 -49.26
N SER A 2 38.78 19.26 -48.61
CA SER A 2 38.54 18.94 -47.19
C SER A 2 38.96 19.91 -46.07
N THR A 3 38.00 20.77 -45.69
CA THR A 3 37.89 21.38 -44.35
C THR A 3 37.34 20.35 -43.35
N ARG A 4 38.16 19.90 -42.39
CA ARG A 4 37.66 19.10 -41.26
C ARG A 4 36.92 20.01 -40.28
N ALA A 5 35.58 19.97 -40.32
CA ALA A 5 34.74 20.55 -39.28
C ALA A 5 34.94 19.73 -37.98
N GLY A 6 35.77 20.26 -37.08
CA GLY A 6 35.91 19.71 -35.73
C GLY A 6 34.61 19.92 -34.97
N ALA A 7 33.76 18.89 -34.90
CA ALA A 7 32.63 18.89 -33.99
C ALA A 7 33.18 19.06 -32.55
N TRP A 8 32.97 20.24 -31.97
CA TRP A 8 33.44 20.55 -30.63
C TRP A 8 32.91 19.52 -29.63
N PRO A 9 33.77 18.89 -28.82
CA PRO A 9 33.38 17.87 -27.85
C PRO A 9 32.26 18.34 -26.89
N GLY A 10 32.10 19.66 -26.70
CA GLY A 10 31.00 20.24 -25.92
C GLY A 10 29.60 19.99 -26.48
N ARG A 11 29.39 19.93 -27.81
CA ARG A 11 28.05 19.71 -28.39
C ARG A 11 27.49 18.31 -28.08
N LEU A 12 28.34 17.29 -28.09
CA LEU A 12 27.95 15.91 -27.75
C LEU A 12 27.62 15.74 -26.26
N VAL A 13 28.29 16.49 -25.39
CA VAL A 13 28.00 16.50 -23.95
C VAL A 13 26.67 17.18 -23.65
N VAL A 14 26.38 18.32 -24.30
CA VAL A 14 25.12 19.05 -24.15
C VAL A 14 23.93 18.21 -24.64
N VAL A 15 24.05 17.52 -25.77
CA VAL A 15 22.98 16.63 -26.29
C VAL A 15 22.74 15.45 -25.34
N ARG A 16 23.79 14.84 -24.79
CA ARG A 16 23.66 13.73 -23.83
C ARG A 16 23.01 14.16 -22.51
N LEU A 17 23.40 15.32 -21.98
CA LEU A 17 22.77 15.91 -20.79
C LEU A 17 21.30 16.25 -21.06
N GLY A 18 21.00 16.80 -22.24
CA GLY A 18 19.64 17.08 -22.67
C GLY A 18 18.77 15.83 -22.70
N VAL A 19 19.24 14.72 -23.28
CA VAL A 19 18.50 13.45 -23.32
C VAL A 19 18.30 12.85 -21.93
N VAL A 20 19.30 12.90 -21.05
CA VAL A 20 19.15 12.44 -19.65
C VAL A 20 18.14 13.30 -18.90
N LEU A 21 18.22 14.62 -19.02
CA LEU A 21 17.29 15.54 -18.38
C LEU A 21 15.85 15.35 -18.90
N LEU A 22 15.67 15.18 -20.21
CA LEU A 22 14.37 14.90 -20.81
C LEU A 22 13.84 13.53 -20.35
N GLY A 23 14.71 12.53 -20.20
CA GLY A 23 14.34 11.22 -19.67
C GLY A 23 13.92 11.27 -18.20
N VAL A 24 14.63 12.05 -17.37
CA VAL A 24 14.29 12.31 -15.96
C VAL A 24 12.98 13.09 -15.87
N LEU A 25 12.80 14.16 -16.66
CA LEU A 25 11.56 14.93 -16.70
C LEU A 25 10.38 14.08 -17.18
N ALA A 26 10.56 13.28 -18.24
CA ALA A 26 9.53 12.38 -18.74
C ALA A 26 9.16 11.30 -17.71
N THR A 27 10.13 10.75 -16.97
CA THR A 27 9.84 9.81 -15.88
C THR A 27 9.15 10.48 -14.70
N LEU A 28 9.53 11.71 -14.34
CA LEU A 28 8.85 12.49 -13.29
C LEU A 28 7.43 12.93 -13.69
N LEU A 29 7.18 13.17 -14.98
CA LEU A 29 5.86 13.51 -15.54
C LEU A 29 4.91 12.31 -15.60
N VAL A 30 5.45 11.09 -15.73
CA VAL A 30 4.68 9.83 -15.78
C VAL A 30 4.62 9.14 -14.42
N ALA A 31 5.54 9.48 -13.50
CA ALA A 31 5.42 9.18 -12.08
C ALA A 31 4.30 10.06 -11.50
N GLY A 32 3.04 9.65 -11.75
CA GLY A 32 1.91 10.16 -10.99
C GLY A 32 2.20 10.05 -9.49
N PRO A 33 1.53 10.85 -8.64
CA PRO A 33 1.65 10.67 -7.20
C PRO A 33 1.44 9.19 -6.87
N ALA A 34 2.13 8.67 -5.86
CA ALA A 34 2.12 7.28 -5.42
C ALA A 34 0.75 6.80 -4.88
N VAL A 35 -0.34 7.34 -5.41
CA VAL A 35 -1.75 6.95 -5.24
C VAL A 35 -2.02 5.56 -5.84
N ALA A 36 -1.07 5.01 -6.61
CA ALA A 36 -1.24 3.73 -7.29
C ALA A 36 -1.02 2.48 -6.42
N HIS A 37 -0.62 2.58 -5.15
CA HIS A 37 -0.18 1.41 -4.35
C HIS A 37 -0.94 1.20 -3.03
N VAL A 38 -2.24 1.48 -3.02
CA VAL A 38 -3.15 1.05 -1.93
C VAL A 38 -4.56 0.98 -2.50
N GLY A 39 -5.17 -0.20 -2.46
CA GLY A 39 -6.50 -0.49 -3.01
C GLY A 39 -7.68 0.21 -2.32
N GLY A 40 -7.47 1.38 -1.70
CA GLY A 40 -8.45 2.11 -0.89
C GLY A 40 -8.23 3.63 -0.80
N GLY A 41 -7.22 4.21 -1.48
CA GLY A 41 -7.05 5.67 -1.58
C GLY A 41 -6.28 6.37 -0.46
N ALA A 42 -5.94 5.70 0.65
CA ALA A 42 -5.08 6.25 1.71
C ALA A 42 -3.62 5.77 1.58
N ALA A 43 -2.75 6.60 0.99
CA ALA A 43 -1.33 6.28 0.81
C ALA A 43 -0.56 6.38 2.14
N GLY A 44 -0.51 5.28 2.89
CA GLY A 44 0.26 5.19 4.13
C GLY A 44 -0.40 5.91 5.32
N SER A 45 -0.33 5.31 6.49
CA SER A 45 -0.77 5.93 7.75
C SER A 45 0.31 5.70 8.80
N ASP A 46 0.48 6.67 9.69
CA ASP A 46 1.30 6.52 10.90
C ASP A 46 0.54 5.76 12.00
N PHE A 47 -0.75 5.49 11.80
CA PHE A 47 -1.46 4.48 12.60
C PHE A 47 -1.07 3.07 12.14
N ASP A 48 -1.13 2.11 13.06
CA ASP A 48 -0.93 0.70 12.78
C ASP A 48 -1.90 -0.12 13.63
N GLY A 49 -2.87 -0.74 12.96
CA GLY A 49 -3.88 -1.60 13.55
C GLY A 49 -3.53 -3.07 13.34
N ARG A 50 -3.66 -3.87 14.41
CA ARG A 50 -3.37 -5.33 14.33
C ARG A 50 -4.30 -6.14 15.21
N VAL A 51 -4.68 -7.32 14.72
CA VAL A 51 -5.30 -8.37 15.53
C VAL A 51 -4.24 -8.91 16.49
N THR A 52 -4.58 -8.99 17.77
CA THR A 52 -3.73 -9.59 18.81
C THR A 52 -4.21 -10.98 19.20
N SER A 53 -5.51 -11.25 19.11
CA SER A 53 -6.07 -12.58 19.36
C SER A 53 -7.42 -12.79 18.68
N VAL A 54 -7.73 -14.07 18.45
CA VAL A 54 -9.06 -14.56 18.07
C VAL A 54 -9.39 -15.69 19.04
N SER A 55 -10.49 -15.58 19.80
CA SER A 55 -10.79 -16.52 20.88
C SER A 55 -12.29 -16.87 20.96
N PRO A 56 -12.67 -18.16 20.85
CA PRO A 56 -11.82 -19.27 20.42
C PRO A 56 -11.33 -19.06 18.98
N ALA A 57 -10.27 -19.77 18.56
CA ALA A 57 -9.70 -19.68 17.21
C ALA A 57 -10.13 -20.89 16.36
N PRO A 58 -11.32 -20.89 15.73
CA PRO A 58 -11.75 -21.99 14.87
C PRO A 58 -10.82 -22.13 13.67
N SER A 59 -10.40 -23.36 13.40
CA SER A 59 -9.58 -23.69 12.23
C SER A 59 -10.33 -23.34 10.94
N GLY A 60 -9.66 -22.65 10.01
CA GLY A 60 -10.25 -22.23 8.74
C GLY A 60 -10.95 -20.87 8.77
N VAL A 61 -10.97 -20.20 9.93
CA VAL A 61 -11.33 -18.78 10.03
C VAL A 61 -10.05 -17.97 10.24
N SER A 62 -9.84 -16.96 9.41
CA SER A 62 -8.78 -15.98 9.57
C SER A 62 -9.34 -14.58 9.62
N VAL A 63 -8.73 -13.74 10.46
CA VAL A 63 -9.11 -12.34 10.63
C VAL A 63 -7.83 -11.51 10.61
N ARG A 64 -7.80 -10.47 9.79
CA ARG A 64 -6.68 -9.52 9.77
C ARG A 64 -7.18 -8.10 9.59
N VAL A 65 -6.39 -7.17 10.11
CA VAL A 65 -6.56 -5.74 9.83
C VAL A 65 -5.78 -5.41 8.56
N LEU A 66 -6.39 -4.61 7.71
CA LEU A 66 -5.82 -4.05 6.50
C LEU A 66 -5.74 -2.53 6.64
N GLU A 67 -4.99 -1.89 5.74
CA GLU A 67 -5.00 -0.44 5.58
C GLU A 67 -4.79 0.32 6.92
N PHE A 68 -3.84 -0.17 7.71
CA PHE A 68 -3.40 0.48 8.95
C PHE A 68 -4.46 0.63 10.04
N GLY A 69 -5.48 -0.24 10.05
CA GLY A 69 -6.61 -0.15 10.97
C GLY A 69 -7.95 0.03 10.29
N ASP A 70 -7.96 0.56 9.07
CA ASP A 70 -9.18 1.03 8.40
C ASP A 70 -10.18 -0.08 8.11
N ALA A 71 -9.67 -1.21 7.64
CA ALA A 71 -10.50 -2.30 7.17
C ALA A 71 -10.21 -3.58 7.92
N LEU A 72 -11.27 -4.32 8.23
CA LEU A 72 -11.18 -5.67 8.79
C LEU A 72 -11.51 -6.66 7.67
N GLU A 73 -10.61 -7.62 7.45
CA GLU A 73 -10.87 -8.76 6.59
C GLU A 73 -11.14 -10.00 7.42
N VAL A 74 -12.21 -10.70 7.03
CA VAL A 74 -12.54 -12.01 7.57
C VAL A 74 -12.66 -12.99 6.40
N VAL A 75 -11.98 -14.13 6.53
CA VAL A 75 -12.08 -15.27 5.61
C VAL A 75 -12.54 -16.48 6.42
N ASN A 76 -13.61 -17.14 5.98
CA ASN A 76 -14.19 -18.32 6.63
C ASN A 76 -14.32 -19.48 5.63
N GLU A 77 -13.26 -20.25 5.46
CA GLU A 77 -13.23 -21.39 4.52
C GLU A 77 -13.93 -22.65 5.06
N THR A 78 -14.67 -22.52 6.15
CA THR A 78 -15.34 -23.64 6.82
C THR A 78 -16.75 -23.87 6.29
N GLY A 79 -17.33 -25.03 6.61
CA GLY A 79 -18.75 -25.29 6.39
C GLY A 79 -19.68 -24.66 7.42
N THR A 80 -19.16 -23.90 8.40
CA THR A 80 -19.92 -23.32 9.50
C THR A 80 -20.03 -21.81 9.31
N GLU A 81 -21.23 -21.27 9.44
CA GLU A 81 -21.45 -19.83 9.36
C GLU A 81 -20.80 -19.08 10.54
N LEU A 82 -20.10 -17.99 10.22
CA LEU A 82 -19.63 -16.99 11.16
C LEU A 82 -20.54 -15.76 11.06
N THR A 83 -21.03 -15.27 12.19
CA THR A 83 -21.86 -14.08 12.26
C THR A 83 -21.10 -12.95 12.95
N VAL A 84 -21.32 -11.72 12.49
CA VAL A 84 -20.76 -10.51 13.10
C VAL A 84 -21.94 -9.60 13.45
N PRO A 85 -22.17 -9.27 14.73
CA PRO A 85 -23.13 -8.26 15.11
C PRO A 85 -22.64 -6.83 14.78
N GLY A 86 -23.60 -5.94 14.58
CA GLY A 86 -23.36 -4.50 14.42
C GLY A 86 -23.07 -3.80 15.75
N TYR A 87 -23.09 -2.48 15.73
CA TYR A 87 -22.64 -1.65 16.86
C TYR A 87 -23.63 -1.61 18.04
N THR A 88 -24.86 -2.07 17.83
CA THR A 88 -25.91 -2.17 18.86
C THR A 88 -26.32 -3.63 19.12
N ASP A 89 -25.40 -4.56 18.85
CA ASP A 89 -25.59 -6.02 18.95
C ASP A 89 -26.65 -6.59 17.98
N GLU A 90 -27.11 -5.82 17.00
CA GLU A 90 -28.04 -6.26 15.97
C GLU A 90 -27.37 -7.17 14.93
N PRO A 91 -28.10 -8.08 14.25
CA PRO A 91 -27.51 -8.90 13.19
C PRO A 91 -26.97 -8.02 12.05
N TYR A 92 -25.69 -8.17 11.69
CA TYR A 92 -25.05 -7.37 10.64
C TYR A 92 -24.49 -8.21 9.49
N LEU A 93 -23.54 -9.11 9.74
CA LEU A 93 -22.95 -9.97 8.70
C LEU A 93 -23.13 -11.46 9.01
N ARG A 94 -23.28 -12.23 7.95
CA ARG A 94 -23.14 -13.70 7.93
C ARG A 94 -22.12 -14.05 6.86
N ILE A 95 -21.08 -14.78 7.23
CA ILE A 95 -19.94 -15.15 6.38
C ILE A 95 -19.81 -16.67 6.44
N GLY A 96 -19.94 -17.35 5.30
CA GLY A 96 -19.89 -18.80 5.25
C GLY A 96 -19.65 -19.34 3.85
N PRO A 97 -19.85 -20.65 3.63
CA PRO A 97 -19.51 -21.33 2.38
C PRO A 97 -20.37 -20.85 1.19
N ASP A 98 -21.58 -20.33 1.46
CA ASP A 98 -22.48 -19.79 0.43
C ASP A 98 -22.25 -18.29 0.15
N GLY A 99 -21.16 -17.73 0.68
CA GLY A 99 -20.78 -16.34 0.53
C GLY A 99 -21.12 -15.46 1.74
N VAL A 100 -21.28 -14.16 1.48
CA VAL A 100 -21.48 -13.14 2.51
C VAL A 100 -22.86 -12.50 2.36
N TRP A 101 -23.58 -12.42 3.47
CA TRP A 101 -24.86 -11.76 3.57
C TRP A 101 -24.78 -10.61 4.57
N ARG A 102 -25.32 -9.45 4.17
CA ARG A 102 -25.36 -8.22 4.97
C ARG A 102 -26.80 -7.83 5.24
N ASN A 103 -27.10 -7.48 6.49
CA ASN A 103 -28.44 -7.06 6.89
C ASN A 103 -28.67 -5.59 6.49
N ALA A 104 -29.56 -5.33 5.53
CA ALA A 104 -29.91 -3.98 5.09
C ALA A 104 -30.63 -3.14 6.16
N LEU A 105 -31.08 -3.76 7.26
CA LEU A 105 -31.69 -3.12 8.43
C LEU A 105 -30.72 -2.96 9.61
N SER A 106 -29.43 -3.24 9.44
CA SER A 106 -28.40 -2.88 10.42
C SER A 106 -27.84 -1.48 10.10
N PRO A 107 -27.76 -0.55 11.06
CA PRO A 107 -27.04 0.71 10.91
C PRO A 107 -25.59 0.52 10.45
N ALA A 108 -24.92 -0.55 10.90
CA ALA A 108 -23.55 -0.86 10.51
C ALA A 108 -23.39 -1.03 8.99
N THR A 109 -24.44 -1.45 8.27
CA THR A 109 -24.44 -1.52 6.79
C THR A 109 -24.13 -0.19 6.13
N TYR A 110 -24.58 0.91 6.71
CA TYR A 110 -24.43 2.24 6.12
C TYR A 110 -23.22 2.96 6.71
N LEU A 111 -23.03 2.86 8.03
CA LEU A 111 -21.88 3.46 8.71
C LEU A 111 -20.57 2.94 8.10
N ASN A 112 -20.46 1.64 7.80
CA ASN A 112 -19.24 1.02 7.30
C ASN A 112 -18.99 1.25 5.79
N LEU A 113 -19.87 1.99 5.09
CA LEU A 113 -19.61 2.41 3.70
C LEU A 113 -18.67 3.61 3.63
N ASP A 114 -18.51 4.33 4.73
CA ASP A 114 -17.63 5.47 4.84
C ASP A 114 -16.67 5.26 6.00
N ARG A 115 -15.38 5.48 5.77
CA ARG A 115 -14.35 5.36 6.79
C ARG A 115 -14.70 6.16 8.05
N TYR A 116 -15.26 7.36 7.92
CA TYR A 116 -15.56 8.23 9.05
C TYR A 116 -17.03 8.17 9.50
N GLY A 117 -17.80 7.22 8.96
CA GLY A 117 -19.21 7.03 9.30
C GLY A 117 -20.10 8.19 8.89
N LEU A 118 -19.72 8.95 7.87
CA LEU A 118 -20.46 10.13 7.41
C LEU A 118 -21.67 9.78 6.54
N THR A 119 -21.78 8.52 6.12
CA THR A 119 -22.95 8.03 5.36
C THR A 119 -24.20 8.09 6.24
N ARG A 120 -25.24 8.79 5.75
CA ARG A 120 -26.53 8.86 6.43
C ARG A 120 -27.19 7.48 6.48
N VAL A 121 -27.55 7.04 7.68
CA VAL A 121 -28.42 5.87 7.88
C VAL A 121 -29.85 6.23 7.45
N PRO A 122 -30.49 5.44 6.55
CA PRO A 122 -31.88 5.66 6.17
C PRO A 122 -32.85 5.58 7.35
N ASP A 123 -33.93 6.36 7.30
CA ASP A 123 -34.89 6.47 8.40
C ASP A 123 -35.74 5.19 8.59
N ASP A 124 -35.77 4.28 7.60
CA ASP A 124 -36.47 2.98 7.65
C ASP A 124 -35.62 1.83 8.20
N VAL A 125 -34.39 2.11 8.64
CA VAL A 125 -33.52 1.15 9.34
C VAL A 125 -34.05 0.91 10.75
N ASP A 126 -34.57 -0.30 10.99
CA ASP A 126 -35.09 -0.74 12.28
C ASP A 126 -34.33 -1.98 12.76
N VAL A 127 -33.53 -1.81 13.81
CA VAL A 127 -32.72 -2.89 14.43
C VAL A 127 -33.57 -3.96 15.12
N THR A 128 -34.85 -3.67 15.39
CA THR A 128 -35.79 -4.60 16.04
C THR A 128 -36.59 -5.44 15.05
N ALA A 129 -36.61 -5.05 13.78
CA ALA A 129 -37.27 -5.80 12.72
C ALA A 129 -36.49 -7.08 12.37
N PRO A 130 -37.16 -8.12 11.82
CA PRO A 130 -36.46 -9.28 11.28
C PRO A 130 -35.41 -8.87 10.23
N PRO A 131 -34.18 -9.42 10.27
CA PRO A 131 -33.11 -9.03 9.34
C PRO A 131 -33.51 -9.18 7.87
N ARG A 132 -33.15 -8.19 7.05
CA ARG A 132 -33.29 -8.24 5.60
C ARG A 132 -31.93 -8.54 4.98
N TRP A 133 -31.68 -9.82 4.73
CA TRP A 133 -30.40 -10.30 4.20
C TRP A 133 -30.25 -10.00 2.70
N GLU A 134 -29.14 -9.37 2.35
CA GLU A 134 -28.71 -9.14 0.98
C GLU A 134 -27.34 -9.80 0.77
N GLN A 135 -27.21 -10.61 -0.28
CA GLN A 135 -25.93 -11.23 -0.62
C GLN A 135 -25.01 -10.17 -1.22
N VAL A 136 -23.84 -9.98 -0.62
CA VAL A 136 -22.84 -8.98 -1.05
C VAL A 136 -21.57 -9.62 -1.61
N SER A 137 -21.41 -10.93 -1.43
CA SER A 137 -20.33 -11.72 -2.02
C SER A 137 -20.76 -13.17 -2.18
N THR A 138 -20.27 -13.85 -3.21
CA THR A 138 -20.38 -15.31 -3.35
C THR A 138 -19.17 -16.04 -2.78
N GLU A 139 -18.11 -15.31 -2.41
CA GLU A 139 -16.89 -15.84 -1.81
C GLU A 139 -17.01 -15.86 -0.27
N PRO A 140 -16.35 -16.80 0.42
CA PRO A 140 -16.38 -16.91 1.89
C PRO A 140 -15.51 -15.86 2.60
N ALA A 141 -15.36 -14.68 2.01
CA ALA A 141 -14.49 -13.61 2.47
C ALA A 141 -15.15 -12.24 2.34
N TYR A 142 -14.92 -11.39 3.34
CA TYR A 142 -15.43 -10.02 3.34
C TYR A 142 -14.44 -9.04 3.94
N VAL A 143 -14.43 -7.82 3.39
CA VAL A 143 -13.65 -6.68 3.86
C VAL A 143 -14.61 -5.53 4.07
N TRP A 144 -14.53 -4.87 5.23
CA TRP A 144 -15.33 -3.67 5.51
C TRP A 144 -14.58 -2.70 6.43
N HIS A 145 -14.99 -1.43 6.41
CA HIS A 145 -14.50 -0.41 7.34
C HIS A 145 -15.15 -0.64 8.71
N ASP A 146 -14.42 -1.24 9.65
CA ASP A 146 -14.92 -1.44 11.00
C ASP A 146 -14.48 -0.28 11.91
N HIS A 147 -15.43 0.55 12.33
CA HIS A 147 -15.13 1.75 13.11
C HIS A 147 -14.58 1.45 14.51
N ARG A 148 -14.61 0.19 14.95
CA ARG A 148 -13.96 -0.23 16.21
C ARG A 148 -12.45 -0.33 16.06
N THR A 149 -11.92 -0.52 14.86
CA THR A 149 -10.51 -0.89 14.64
C THR A 149 -9.59 0.28 14.31
N HIS A 150 -10.13 1.49 14.07
CA HIS A 150 -9.35 2.67 13.71
C HIS A 150 -9.80 3.96 14.39
N TRP A 151 -8.97 4.99 14.22
CA TRP A 151 -9.28 6.35 14.65
C TRP A 151 -10.27 7.01 13.68
N MET A 152 -11.39 7.48 14.20
CA MET A 152 -12.56 7.97 13.43
C MET A 152 -12.56 9.47 13.14
N THR A 153 -11.50 10.20 13.52
CA THR A 153 -11.44 11.65 13.32
C THR A 153 -10.37 12.03 12.32
N GLU A 154 -10.79 12.70 11.25
CA GLU A 154 -9.89 13.28 10.26
C GLU A 154 -9.19 14.52 10.85
N ASP A 155 -7.93 14.74 10.44
CA ASP A 155 -7.09 15.90 10.78
C ASP A 155 -6.87 16.21 12.27
N LEU A 156 -7.32 15.33 13.17
CA LEU A 156 -7.11 15.47 14.61
C LEU A 156 -6.42 14.23 15.15
N LEU A 157 -5.23 14.41 15.71
CA LEU A 157 -4.52 13.33 16.39
C LEU A 157 -5.20 12.99 17.73
N PRO A 158 -5.21 11.71 18.16
CA PRO A 158 -5.58 11.34 19.51
C PRO A 158 -4.81 12.20 20.53
N PRO A 159 -5.42 12.63 21.65
CA PRO A 159 -4.79 13.55 22.60
C PRO A 159 -3.38 13.12 23.05
N THR A 160 -3.18 11.82 23.30
CA THR A 160 -1.89 11.24 23.71
C THR A 160 -0.82 11.37 22.63
N VAL A 161 -1.21 11.18 21.36
CA VAL A 161 -0.32 11.33 20.20
C VAL A 161 -0.01 12.80 19.96
N ALA A 162 -1.02 13.68 20.04
CA ALA A 162 -0.83 15.12 19.87
C ALA A 162 0.17 15.71 20.89
N ALA A 163 0.22 15.16 22.10
CA ALA A 163 1.14 15.60 23.14
C ALA A 163 2.62 15.26 22.86
N ASP A 164 2.90 14.14 22.18
CA ASP A 164 4.25 13.75 21.75
C ASP A 164 4.21 12.92 20.46
N PRO A 165 4.05 13.56 19.28
CA PRO A 165 3.86 12.84 18.02
C PRO A 165 5.12 12.13 17.54
N THR A 166 6.25 12.32 18.21
CA THR A 166 7.56 11.76 17.84
C THR A 166 7.84 10.40 18.48
N ARG A 167 6.94 9.92 19.35
CA ARG A 167 7.05 8.63 20.02
C ARG A 167 5.92 7.70 19.62
N ALA A 168 6.18 6.40 19.74
CA ALA A 168 5.14 5.41 19.56
C ALA A 168 4.13 5.45 20.72
N HIS A 169 2.85 5.28 20.40
CA HIS A 169 1.77 5.25 21.39
C HIS A 169 0.81 4.11 21.12
N THR A 170 0.25 3.53 22.17
CA THR A 170 -1.01 2.78 22.03
C THR A 170 -2.16 3.78 22.03
N VAL A 171 -2.94 3.78 20.95
CA VAL A 171 -4.07 4.69 20.75
C VAL A 171 -5.34 4.09 21.32
N ALA A 172 -5.62 2.82 21.00
CA ALA A 172 -6.79 2.10 21.49
C ALA A 172 -6.54 0.59 21.53
N GLU A 173 -7.14 -0.07 22.51
CA GLU A 173 -7.41 -1.51 22.46
C GLU A 173 -8.86 -1.70 22.00
N TRP A 174 -9.11 -2.66 21.14
CA TRP A 174 -10.42 -2.86 20.53
C TRP A 174 -10.81 -4.33 20.48
N THR A 175 -12.11 -4.57 20.41
CA THR A 175 -12.69 -5.89 20.21
C THR A 175 -13.79 -5.86 19.17
N VAL A 176 -13.89 -6.94 18.41
CA VAL A 176 -15.00 -7.22 17.49
C VAL A 176 -15.63 -8.55 17.90
N PRO A 177 -16.82 -8.54 18.53
CA PRO A 177 -17.56 -9.76 18.81
C PRO A 177 -18.01 -10.42 17.50
N MET A 178 -18.07 -11.74 17.51
CA MET A 178 -18.57 -12.60 16.44
C MET A 178 -19.20 -13.86 17.05
N ALA A 179 -19.85 -14.68 16.25
CA ALA A 179 -20.24 -16.02 16.67
C ALA A 179 -20.08 -17.05 15.55
N TYR A 180 -19.40 -18.15 15.85
CA TYR A 180 -19.13 -19.26 14.93
C TYR A 180 -20.13 -20.39 15.20
N GLY A 181 -21.07 -20.62 14.28
CA GLY A 181 -22.18 -21.56 14.46
C GLY A 181 -23.02 -21.27 15.71
N GLY A 182 -23.14 -19.98 16.08
CA GLY A 182 -23.81 -19.53 17.31
C GLY A 182 -22.95 -19.57 18.58
N THR A 183 -21.72 -20.11 18.52
CA THR A 183 -20.79 -20.06 19.66
C THR A 183 -20.06 -18.72 19.67
N PRO A 184 -20.09 -17.95 20.78
CA PRO A 184 -19.41 -16.65 20.85
C PRO A 184 -17.91 -16.74 20.57
N LEU A 185 -17.42 -15.78 19.80
CA LEU A 185 -16.04 -15.57 19.43
C LEU A 185 -15.71 -14.09 19.56
N THR A 186 -14.50 -13.77 20.01
CA THR A 186 -14.04 -12.39 20.12
C THR A 186 -12.72 -12.24 19.39
N VAL A 187 -12.66 -11.28 18.49
CA VAL A 187 -11.42 -10.79 17.90
C VAL A 187 -10.97 -9.60 18.74
N SER A 188 -9.75 -9.64 19.25
CA SER A 188 -9.14 -8.52 19.95
C SER A 188 -7.98 -7.96 19.14
N GLY A 189 -7.73 -6.67 19.31
CA GLY A 189 -6.60 -6.03 18.68
C GLY A 189 -6.22 -4.71 19.32
N VAL A 190 -5.26 -4.05 18.69
CA VAL A 190 -4.71 -2.78 19.14
C VAL A 190 -4.49 -1.86 17.94
N LEU A 191 -4.75 -0.58 18.16
CA LEU A 191 -4.36 0.51 17.29
C LEU A 191 -3.19 1.25 17.95
N THR A 192 -2.08 1.34 17.24
CA THR A 192 -0.89 2.08 17.67
C THR A 192 -0.60 3.25 16.75
N TRP A 193 0.12 4.24 17.25
CA TRP A 193 0.78 5.28 16.48
C TRP A 193 2.26 4.94 16.36
N SER A 194 2.76 4.88 15.13
CA SER A 194 4.16 4.69 14.76
C SER A 194 4.66 5.98 14.10
N PRO A 195 5.47 6.80 14.79
CA PRO A 195 5.92 8.08 14.26
C PRO A 195 6.76 7.87 12.98
N PRO A 196 6.60 8.74 11.98
CA PRO A 196 7.42 8.67 10.78
C PRO A 196 8.88 9.02 11.13
N PRO A 197 9.86 8.50 10.37
CA PRO A 197 11.25 8.87 10.57
C PRO A 197 11.41 10.39 10.42
N PRO A 198 12.25 11.03 11.24
CA PRO A 198 12.34 12.47 11.26
C PRO A 198 12.81 13.01 9.91
N ALA A 199 12.09 14.01 9.39
CA ALA A 199 12.34 14.61 8.08
C ALA A 199 13.79 15.10 7.90
N TRP A 200 14.41 15.61 8.97
CA TRP A 200 15.80 16.07 8.95
C TRP A 200 16.82 14.94 8.75
N LEU A 201 16.46 13.69 9.01
CA LEU A 201 17.29 12.53 8.69
C LEU A 201 17.02 12.05 7.26
N VAL A 202 15.73 11.98 6.90
CA VAL A 202 15.26 11.39 5.64
C VAL A 202 15.69 12.24 4.43
N TRP A 203 15.40 13.54 4.44
CA TRP A 203 15.63 14.39 3.27
C TRP A 203 17.12 14.57 2.91
N PRO A 204 18.05 14.77 3.87
CA PRO A 204 19.47 14.84 3.54
C PRO A 204 20.01 13.55 2.95
N VAL A 205 19.55 12.38 3.40
CA VAL A 205 19.94 11.09 2.82
C VAL A 205 19.50 11.01 1.36
N TYR A 206 18.24 11.36 1.05
CA TYR A 206 17.77 11.41 -0.34
C TYR A 206 18.55 12.43 -1.19
N ALA A 207 18.81 13.62 -0.66
CA ALA A 207 19.60 14.65 -1.34
C ALA A 207 21.04 14.18 -1.63
N LEU A 208 21.68 13.49 -0.68
CA LEU A 208 23.00 12.89 -0.84
C LEU A 208 23.02 11.79 -1.89
N LEU A 209 22.04 10.89 -1.89
CA LEU A 209 21.92 9.82 -2.89
C LEU A 209 21.69 10.38 -4.29
N LEU A 210 20.82 11.39 -4.42
CA LEU A 210 20.59 12.11 -5.68
C LEU A 210 21.87 12.81 -6.14
N GLY A 211 22.51 13.59 -5.26
CA GLY A 211 23.75 14.30 -5.54
C GLY A 211 24.89 13.37 -5.95
N ALA A 212 25.05 12.24 -5.26
CA ALA A 212 26.04 11.22 -5.59
C ALA A 212 25.77 10.59 -6.96
N THR A 213 24.51 10.34 -7.31
CA THR A 213 24.12 9.79 -8.62
C THR A 213 24.40 10.80 -9.75
N VAL A 214 24.04 12.07 -9.55
CA VAL A 214 24.34 13.15 -10.50
C VAL A 214 25.86 13.34 -10.66
N LEU A 215 26.61 13.37 -9.55
CA LEU A 215 28.06 13.51 -9.56
C LEU A 215 28.74 12.31 -10.26
N ALA A 216 28.27 11.10 -9.99
CA ALA A 216 28.73 9.89 -10.67
C ALA A 216 28.47 9.99 -12.18
N GLY A 217 27.27 10.41 -12.59
CA GLY A 217 26.97 10.65 -14.01
C GLY A 217 27.84 11.73 -14.65
N TRP A 218 28.13 12.82 -13.93
CA TRP A 218 28.93 13.94 -14.42
C TRP A 218 30.42 13.63 -14.54
N ARG A 219 31.00 12.91 -13.56
CA ARG A 219 32.45 12.60 -13.54
C ARG A 219 32.83 11.26 -14.15
N ALA A 220 31.88 10.34 -14.36
CA ALA A 220 32.23 9.01 -14.83
C ALA A 220 32.75 9.02 -16.27
N ARG A 221 33.96 8.52 -16.47
CA ARG A 221 34.54 8.27 -17.80
C ARG A 221 34.01 6.98 -18.45
N THR A 222 33.18 6.21 -17.74
CA THR A 222 32.60 4.94 -18.20
C THR A 222 31.15 4.84 -17.71
N PRO A 223 30.28 4.05 -18.35
CA PRO A 223 28.88 3.92 -17.91
C PRO A 223 28.70 3.10 -16.63
N ARG A 224 29.77 2.51 -16.07
CA ARG A 224 29.71 1.57 -14.94
C ARG A 224 29.14 2.17 -13.65
N PRO A 225 29.50 3.39 -13.20
CA PRO A 225 28.96 3.95 -11.96
C PRO A 225 27.46 4.23 -12.02
N LEU A 226 26.97 4.70 -13.17
CA LEU A 226 25.53 4.87 -13.41
C LEU A 226 24.81 3.53 -13.44
N GLY A 227 25.39 2.51 -14.10
CA GLY A 227 24.85 1.15 -14.08
C GLY A 227 24.77 0.56 -12.67
N PHE A 228 25.77 0.82 -11.83
CA PHE A 228 25.78 0.39 -10.42
C PHE A 228 24.68 1.11 -9.60
N ALA A 229 24.55 2.43 -9.75
CA ALA A 229 23.50 3.19 -9.07
C ALA A 229 22.08 2.71 -9.46
N LEU A 230 21.86 2.42 -10.74
CA LEU A 230 20.59 1.86 -11.22
C LEU A 230 20.36 0.44 -10.70
N GLY A 231 21.40 -0.40 -10.63
CA GLY A 231 21.32 -1.71 -10.00
C GLY A 231 20.94 -1.64 -8.52
N LEU A 232 21.53 -0.73 -7.76
CA LEU A 232 21.15 -0.50 -6.36
C LEU A 232 19.70 -0.01 -6.21
N GLY A 233 19.27 0.94 -7.06
CA GLY A 233 17.89 1.41 -7.06
C GLY A 233 16.89 0.29 -7.35
N ALA A 234 17.23 -0.61 -8.27
CA ALA A 234 16.39 -1.77 -8.58
C ALA A 234 16.34 -2.80 -7.45
N LEU A 235 17.46 -3.04 -6.76
CA LEU A 235 17.47 -3.89 -5.56
C LEU A 235 16.63 -3.28 -4.44
N ALA A 236 16.68 -1.96 -4.25
CA ALA A 236 15.84 -1.27 -3.29
C ALA A 236 14.34 -1.36 -3.65
N ALA A 237 13.99 -1.21 -4.93
CA ALA A 237 12.62 -1.38 -5.40
C ALA A 237 12.11 -2.82 -5.23
N LEU A 238 12.97 -3.81 -5.51
CA LEU A 238 12.66 -5.22 -5.26
C LEU A 238 12.44 -5.50 -3.78
N ALA A 239 13.32 -4.99 -2.92
CA ALA A 239 13.17 -5.12 -1.47
C ALA A 239 11.85 -4.48 -1.00
N HIS A 240 11.54 -3.27 -1.47
CA HIS A 240 10.29 -2.58 -1.14
C HIS A 240 9.05 -3.40 -1.54
N ALA A 241 9.03 -3.90 -2.78
CA ALA A 241 7.93 -4.74 -3.28
C ALA A 241 7.77 -6.03 -2.46
N LEU A 242 8.88 -6.71 -2.11
CA LEU A 242 8.85 -7.92 -1.28
C LEU A 242 8.40 -7.68 0.16
N THR A 243 8.59 -6.46 0.68
CA THR A 243 8.12 -6.06 2.01
C THR A 243 6.74 -5.41 1.99
N THR A 244 6.12 -5.26 0.82
CA THR A 244 4.78 -4.69 0.71
C THR A 244 3.75 -5.72 1.21
N PRO A 245 2.85 -5.35 2.14
CA PRO A 245 1.83 -6.26 2.65
C PRO A 245 0.96 -6.86 1.54
N GLU A 246 0.42 -8.07 1.79
CA GLU A 246 -0.51 -8.71 0.86
C GLU A 246 -1.81 -7.90 0.74
N PRO A 247 -2.36 -7.74 -0.48
CA PRO A 247 -3.66 -7.09 -0.65
C PRO A 247 -4.78 -7.93 -0.02
N PRO A 248 -5.97 -7.33 0.18
CA PRO A 248 -7.16 -8.09 0.53
C PRO A 248 -7.44 -9.22 -0.47
N VAL A 249 -7.91 -10.36 0.02
CA VAL A 249 -8.23 -11.55 -0.80
C VAL A 249 -9.35 -11.25 -1.81
N THR A 250 -10.18 -10.25 -1.50
CA THR A 250 -11.27 -9.77 -2.36
C THR A 250 -10.81 -8.89 -3.52
N VAL A 251 -9.57 -8.37 -3.50
CA VAL A 251 -9.09 -7.36 -4.46
C VAL A 251 -8.07 -7.89 -5.47
N GLY A 252 -7.44 -9.05 -5.23
CA GLY A 252 -6.65 -9.72 -6.27
C GLY A 252 -5.55 -10.66 -5.78
N SER A 253 -4.78 -11.19 -6.73
CA SER A 253 -3.68 -12.12 -6.45
C SER A 253 -2.39 -11.37 -6.10
N TRP A 254 -1.80 -11.69 -4.94
CA TRP A 254 -0.52 -11.13 -4.50
C TRP A 254 0.62 -11.27 -5.55
N PRO A 255 0.75 -12.40 -6.28
CA PRO A 255 1.74 -12.51 -7.36
C PRO A 255 1.52 -11.50 -8.49
N GLY A 256 0.26 -11.20 -8.85
CA GLY A 256 -0.05 -10.20 -9.87
C GLY A 256 0.32 -8.78 -9.42
N ALA A 257 0.06 -8.46 -8.15
CA ALA A 257 0.47 -7.21 -7.53
C ALA A 257 1.99 -7.05 -7.51
N LEU A 258 2.73 -8.08 -7.09
CA LEU A 258 4.19 -8.10 -7.10
C LEU A 258 4.76 -7.92 -8.51
N VAL A 259 4.26 -8.66 -9.49
CA VAL A 259 4.72 -8.54 -10.89
C VAL A 259 4.49 -7.12 -11.41
N SER A 260 3.32 -6.53 -11.13
CA SER A 260 2.99 -5.16 -11.53
C SER A 260 3.90 -4.13 -10.86
N ALA A 261 4.16 -4.27 -9.56
CA ALA A 261 5.06 -3.40 -8.79
C ALA A 261 6.52 -3.50 -9.25
N LEU A 262 6.96 -4.68 -9.70
CA LEU A 262 8.33 -4.91 -10.17
C LEU A 262 8.59 -4.50 -11.62
N LEU A 263 7.54 -4.41 -12.45
CA LEU A 263 7.65 -4.11 -13.87
C LEU A 263 8.45 -2.82 -14.18
N PRO A 264 8.22 -1.68 -13.49
CA PRO A 264 8.98 -0.45 -13.75
C PRO A 264 10.46 -0.58 -13.37
N ALA A 265 10.77 -1.26 -12.26
CA ALA A 265 12.14 -1.48 -11.80
C ALA A 265 12.90 -2.39 -12.77
N LEU A 266 12.29 -3.48 -13.23
CA LEU A 266 12.86 -4.39 -14.21
C LEU A 266 13.12 -3.69 -15.56
N LEU A 267 12.19 -2.85 -16.00
CA LEU A 267 12.35 -2.05 -17.22
C LEU A 267 13.51 -1.05 -17.08
N ALA A 268 13.64 -0.37 -15.94
CA ALA A 268 14.73 0.56 -15.66
C ALA A 268 16.10 -0.15 -15.69
N VAL A 269 16.20 -1.34 -15.08
CA VAL A 269 17.42 -2.18 -15.14
C VAL A 269 17.74 -2.59 -16.58
N LEU A 270 16.74 -3.01 -17.35
CA LEU A 270 16.93 -3.42 -18.73
C LEU A 270 17.46 -2.25 -19.60
N VAL A 271 16.85 -1.07 -19.47
CA VAL A 271 17.30 0.15 -20.15
C VAL A 271 18.73 0.52 -19.74
N ALA A 272 19.05 0.43 -18.44
CA ALA A 272 20.40 0.66 -17.92
C ALA A 272 21.42 -0.31 -18.53
N ALA A 273 21.10 -1.60 -18.55
CA ALA A 273 21.98 -2.65 -19.06
C ALA A 273 22.23 -2.51 -20.56
N ILE A 274 21.19 -2.21 -21.34
CA ILE A 274 21.30 -1.94 -22.79
C ILE A 274 22.13 -0.67 -23.03
N GLY A 275 21.90 0.40 -22.27
CA GLY A 275 22.67 1.64 -22.35
C GLY A 275 24.15 1.45 -22.05
N VAL A 276 24.48 0.69 -21.00
CA VAL A 276 25.85 0.29 -20.66
C VAL A 276 26.48 -0.52 -21.81
N ARG A 277 25.78 -1.54 -22.32
CA ARG A 277 26.25 -2.40 -23.42
C ARG A 277 26.50 -1.60 -24.70
N ALA A 278 25.60 -0.68 -25.07
CA ALA A 278 25.74 0.19 -26.22
C ALA A 278 26.94 1.14 -26.06
N ALA A 279 27.12 1.74 -24.88
CA ALA A 279 28.25 2.61 -24.58
C ALA A 279 29.61 1.88 -24.56
N LEU A 280 29.63 0.58 -24.22
CA LEU A 280 30.83 -0.27 -24.31
C LEU A 280 31.15 -0.65 -25.76
N ARG A 281 30.14 -0.96 -26.59
CA ARG A 281 30.31 -1.32 -28.01
C ARG A 281 30.67 -0.13 -28.89
N GLY A 282 30.15 1.06 -28.60
CA GLY A 282 30.47 2.29 -29.33
C GLY A 282 31.93 2.78 -29.20
N ARG A 283 32.75 2.16 -28.33
CA ARG A 283 34.20 2.41 -28.22
C ARG A 283 35.04 1.57 -29.21
N GLY A 284 34.42 0.68 -29.99
CA GLY A 284 35.09 -0.23 -30.93
C GLY A 284 35.43 0.35 -32.30
N CYS A 285 35.11 1.62 -32.58
CA CYS A 285 35.38 2.25 -33.88
C CYS A 285 36.12 3.59 -33.70
N SER A 286 37.41 3.52 -33.38
CA SER A 286 38.35 4.59 -33.73
C SER A 286 39.21 4.09 -34.88
N PRO A 287 39.14 4.65 -36.11
CA PRO A 287 40.16 4.38 -37.10
C PRO A 287 41.46 5.06 -36.64
N GLY A 288 42.55 4.28 -36.63
CA GLY A 288 43.91 4.76 -36.38
C GLY A 288 44.44 5.65 -37.50
#